data_AF-A0AB37UG76-F1
#
_entry.id   AF-A0AB37UG76-F1
#
_cell.length_a   1.000
_cell.length_b   1.000
_cell.length_c   1.000
_cell.angle_alpha   90.00
_cell.angle_beta   90.00
_cell.angle_gamma   90.00
#
_symmetry.space_group_name_H-M   'P 1'
#
loop_
_entity.id
_entity.type
_entity.pdbx_description
1 polymer ?
#
loop_
_entity_poly.entity_id
_entity_poly.type
_entity_poly.pdbx_seq_one_letter_code
_entity_poly.pdbx_strand_id
1 'polypeptide(L)'
;MTTPISISPQDCSPLGLLILEYMQTHQLTFAQMAERLNISRAALKITCSKYGNPGTRLLPQLAQVLGQSEQQIELLVLENEAVQIKQRNS
;
A
#
# COMPACT_ATOMS: atom_id res chain seq x y z
N MET A 1 -7.19 -12.02 20.58
CA MET A 1 -5.96 -11.20 20.50
C MET A 1 -5.51 -11.17 19.05
N THR A 2 -5.96 -10.19 18.26
CA THR A 2 -5.51 -10.00 16.87
C THR A 2 -4.19 -9.24 16.90
N THR A 3 -3.09 -9.92 16.58
CA THR A 3 -1.78 -9.28 16.40
C THR A 3 -1.90 -8.09 15.45
N PRO A 4 -1.38 -6.90 15.82
CA PRO A 4 -1.24 -5.82 14.87
C PRO A 4 -0.26 -6.31 13.80
N ILE A 5 -0.71 -6.35 12.55
CA ILE A 5 0.22 -6.51 11.41
C ILE A 5 0.95 -5.17 11.35
N SER A 6 2.02 -5.05 12.12
CA SER A 6 2.86 -3.87 12.16
C SER A 6 3.85 -4.00 11.02
N ILE A 7 3.54 -3.39 9.88
CA ILE A 7 4.56 -3.17 8.84
C ILE A 7 5.32 -1.94 9.29
N SER A 8 6.64 -2.07 9.42
CA SER A 8 7.45 -0.90 9.74
C SER A 8 7.50 0.03 8.52
N PRO A 9 7.44 1.36 8.68
CA PRO A 9 7.55 2.30 7.55
C PRO A 9 8.78 2.06 6.67
N GLN A 10 9.89 1.57 7.23
CA GLN A 10 11.11 1.24 6.48
C GLN A 10 10.94 0.08 5.47
N ASP A 11 9.95 -0.78 5.70
CA ASP A 11 9.63 -1.95 4.87
C ASP A 11 8.50 -1.63 3.87
N CYS A 12 8.02 -0.38 3.84
CA CYS A 12 6.95 0.05 2.97
C CYS A 12 7.44 0.60 1.62
N SER A 13 6.61 0.40 0.59
CA SER A 13 6.69 1.16 -0.66
C SER A 13 6.16 2.58 -0.44
N PRO A 14 6.41 3.54 -1.36
CA PRO A 14 5.76 4.85 -1.33
C PRO A 14 4.23 4.78 -1.21
N LEU A 15 3.59 3.87 -1.96
CA LEU A 15 2.15 3.60 -1.82
C LEU A 15 1.81 3.05 -0.43
N GLY A 16 2.62 2.14 0.11
CA GLY A 16 2.45 1.63 1.46
C GLY A 16 2.51 2.71 2.54
N LEU A 17 3.42 3.67 2.40
CA LEU A 17 3.52 4.81 3.31
C LEU A 17 2.27 5.68 3.25
N LEU A 18 1.75 5.98 2.06
CA LEU A 18 0.50 6.71 1.88
C LEU A 18 -0.68 5.99 2.54
N ILE A 19 -0.76 4.67 2.41
CA ILE A 19 -1.79 3.86 3.07
C ILE A 19 -1.67 3.95 4.60
N LEU A 20 -0.44 3.85 5.14
CA LEU A 20 -0.22 3.95 6.58
C LEU A 20 -0.58 5.34 7.12
N GLU A 21 -0.23 6.40 6.42
CA GLU A 21 -0.60 7.78 6.77
C GLU A 21 -2.11 7.98 6.76
N TYR A 22 -2.80 7.48 5.72
CA TYR A 22 -4.25 7.51 5.65
C TYR A 22 -4.88 6.78 6.85
N MET A 23 -4.37 5.58 7.18
CA MET A 23 -4.84 4.81 8.33
C MET A 23 -4.64 5.56 9.64
N GLN A 24 -3.48 6.20 9.85
CA GLN A 24 -3.18 6.98 11.05
C GLN A 24 -4.13 8.19 11.17
N THR A 25 -4.30 8.93 10.08
CA THR A 25 -5.18 10.11 10.02
C THR A 25 -6.63 9.78 10.35
N HIS A 26 -7.11 8.62 9.89
CA HIS A 26 -8.49 8.17 10.08
C HIS A 26 -8.66 7.19 11.26
N GLN A 27 -7.60 6.98 12.06
CA GLN A 27 -7.57 6.05 13.20
C GLN A 27 -8.06 4.64 12.84
N LEU A 28 -7.68 4.16 11.65
CA LEU A 28 -8.06 2.86 11.13
C LEU A 28 -7.07 1.78 11.56
N THR A 29 -7.61 0.64 11.98
CA THR A 29 -6.83 -0.59 12.11
C THR A 29 -6.55 -1.20 10.74
N PHE A 30 -5.54 -2.06 10.69
CA PHE A 30 -5.19 -2.80 9.47
C PHE A 30 -6.33 -3.69 8.94
N ALA A 31 -7.18 -4.21 9.83
CA ALA A 31 -8.36 -4.98 9.43
C ALA A 31 -9.41 -4.09 8.75
N GLN A 32 -9.72 -2.94 9.35
CA GLN A 32 -10.68 -1.97 8.79
C GLN A 32 -10.21 -1.42 7.44
N MET A 33 -8.90 -1.19 7.26
CA MET A 33 -8.38 -0.75 5.96
C MET A 33 -8.51 -1.85 4.90
N ALA A 34 -8.23 -3.11 5.26
CA ALA A 34 -8.38 -4.23 4.34
C ALA A 34 -9.85 -4.42 3.91
N GLU A 35 -10.79 -4.25 4.86
CA GLU A 35 -12.23 -4.26 4.59
C GLU A 35 -12.65 -3.12 3.64
N ARG A 36 -12.16 -1.89 3.86
CA ARG A 36 -12.44 -0.74 2.97
C ARG A 36 -11.94 -0.96 1.55
N LEU A 37 -10.78 -1.62 1.41
CA LEU A 37 -10.21 -1.99 0.12
C LEU A 37 -10.77 -3.32 -0.41
N ASN A 38 -11.70 -3.97 0.28
CA ASN A 38 -12.27 -5.26 -0.08
C ASN A 38 -11.21 -6.33 -0.42
N ILE A 39 -10.12 -6.37 0.35
CA ILE A 39 -9.03 -7.34 0.21
C ILE A 39 -8.72 -8.02 1.53
N SER A 40 -7.98 -9.12 1.49
CA SER A 40 -7.51 -9.76 2.72
C SER A 40 -6.43 -8.91 3.41
N ARG A 41 -6.27 -9.09 4.73
CA ARG A 41 -5.13 -8.49 5.47
C ARG A 41 -3.78 -8.91 4.88
N ALA A 42 -3.65 -10.14 4.38
CA ALA A 42 -2.42 -10.57 3.73
C ALA A 42 -2.15 -9.80 2.42
N ALA A 43 -3.20 -9.58 1.61
CA ALA A 43 -3.10 -8.78 0.39
C ALA A 43 -2.79 -7.31 0.68
N LEU A 44 -3.38 -6.73 1.73
CA LEU A 44 -3.03 -5.39 2.19
C LEU A 44 -1.56 -5.31 2.62
N LYS A 45 -1.04 -6.35 3.30
CA LYS A 45 0.37 -6.41 3.69
C LYS A 45 1.30 -6.43 2.48
N ILE A 46 0.96 -7.22 1.46
CA ILE A 46 1.71 -7.24 0.20
C ILE A 46 1.63 -5.86 -0.46
N THR A 47 0.44 -5.27 -0.56
CA THR A 47 0.22 -3.93 -1.16
C THR A 47 1.09 -2.85 -0.51
N CYS A 48 1.24 -2.89 0.82
CA CYS A 48 2.06 -1.92 1.54
C CYS A 48 3.57 -2.20 1.45
N SER A 49 3.98 -3.41 1.08
CA SER A 49 5.38 -3.84 1.14
C SER A 49 6.21 -3.19 0.04
N LYS A 50 7.47 -2.85 0.37
CA LYS A 50 8.46 -2.35 -0.57
C LYS A 50 8.68 -3.27 -1.78
N TYR A 51 8.49 -4.57 -1.61
CA TYR A 51 8.64 -5.59 -2.66
C TYR A 51 7.31 -6.10 -3.21
N GLY A 52 6.19 -5.54 -2.76
CA GLY A 52 4.88 -5.97 -3.20
C GLY A 52 4.38 -5.17 -4.40
N ASN A 53 3.41 -5.76 -5.11
CA ASN A 53 2.66 -5.10 -6.15
C ASN A 53 1.15 -5.26 -5.82
N PRO A 54 0.38 -4.16 -5.74
CA PRO A 54 -1.07 -4.20 -5.45
C PRO A 54 -1.91 -4.88 -6.54
N GLY A 55 -1.36 -5.02 -7.75
CA GLY A 55 -2.09 -5.44 -8.94
C GLY A 55 -2.93 -4.29 -9.51
N THR A 56 -3.03 -4.23 -10.84
CA THR A 56 -3.71 -3.14 -11.56
C THR A 56 -5.20 -3.01 -11.20
N ARG A 57 -5.85 -4.12 -10.86
CA ARG A 57 -7.28 -4.13 -10.46
C ARG A 57 -7.55 -3.42 -9.14
N LEU A 58 -6.55 -3.25 -8.28
CA LEU A 58 -6.69 -2.61 -6.98
C LEU A 58 -6.46 -1.09 -7.05
N LEU A 59 -5.84 -0.58 -8.12
CA LEU A 59 -5.49 0.85 -8.25
C LEU A 59 -6.71 1.79 -8.23
N PRO A 60 -7.82 1.52 -8.94
CA PRO A 60 -8.99 2.39 -8.89
C PRO A 60 -9.59 2.48 -7.49
N GLN A 61 -9.61 1.36 -6.77
CA GLN A 61 -10.15 1.29 -5.41
C GLN A 61 -9.23 2.00 -4.41
N LEU A 62 -7.91 1.88 -4.55
CA LEU A 62 -6.94 2.63 -3.76
C LEU A 62 -7.10 4.13 -3.99
N ALA A 63 -7.22 4.57 -5.25
CA ALA A 63 -7.43 5.96 -5.60
C ALA A 63 -8.69 6.53 -4.93
N GLN A 64 -9.81 5.81 -5.05
CA GLN A 64 -11.07 6.18 -4.43
C GLN A 64 -10.97 6.28 -2.90
N VAL A 65 -10.44 5.25 -2.22
CA VAL A 65 -10.37 5.21 -0.75
C VAL A 65 -9.41 6.26 -0.20
N LEU A 66 -8.26 6.44 -0.85
CA LEU A 66 -7.22 7.38 -0.42
C LEU A 66 -7.49 8.82 -0.87
N GLY A 67 -8.55 9.06 -1.63
CA GLY A 67 -8.88 10.39 -2.16
C GLY A 67 -7.82 10.92 -3.14
N GLN A 68 -7.20 10.03 -3.90
CA GLN A 68 -6.18 10.35 -4.90
C GLN A 68 -6.71 10.07 -6.32
N SER A 69 -6.01 10.57 -7.34
CA SER A 69 -6.26 10.14 -8.72
C SER A 69 -5.63 8.78 -8.99
N GLU A 70 -6.18 8.03 -9.94
CA GLU A 70 -5.60 6.75 -10.37
C GLU A 70 -4.16 6.91 -10.88
N GLN A 71 -3.89 8.01 -11.59
CA GLN A 71 -2.55 8.33 -12.10
C GLN A 71 -1.55 8.55 -10.96
N GLN A 72 -1.97 9.17 -9.86
CA GLN A 72 -1.10 9.38 -8.70
C GLN A 72 -0.76 8.05 -8.03
N ILE A 73 -1.74 7.15 -7.89
CA ILE A 73 -1.51 5.81 -7.36
C ILE A 73 -0.58 5.01 -8.27
N GLU A 74 -0.80 5.06 -9.59
CA GLU A 74 0.05 4.39 -10.58
C GLU A 74 1.50 4.91 -10.54
N LEU A 75 1.69 6.22 -10.43
CA LEU A 75 3.01 6.83 -10.31
C LEU A 75 3.77 6.28 -9.09
N LEU A 76 3.12 6.18 -7.93
CA LEU A 76 3.74 5.64 -6.71
C LEU A 76 4.16 4.17 -6.87
N VAL A 77 3.40 3.37 -7.64
CA VAL A 77 3.76 1.99 -7.96
C VAL A 77 4.99 1.96 -8.87
N LEU A 78 5.00 2.77 -9.94
CA LEU A 78 6.11 2.84 -10.89
C LEU A 78 7.41 3.34 -10.25
N GLU A 79 7.34 4.33 -9.36
CA GLU A 79 8.49 4.82 -8.59
C GLU A 79 9.13 3.70 -7.77
N ASN A 80 8.30 2.87 -7.12
CA ASN A 80 8.77 1.73 -6.35
C ASN A 80 9.45 0.67 -7.25
N GLU A 81 8.85 0.35 -8.40
CA GLU A 81 9.41 -0.59 -9.36
C GLU A 81 10.76 -0.10 -9.91
N ALA A 82 10.88 1.19 -10.24
CA ALA A 82 12.13 1.80 -10.69
C ALA A 82 13.25 1.67 -9.64
N VAL A 83 12.93 1.88 -8.35
CA VAL A 83 13.88 1.68 -7.25
C VAL A 83 14.32 0.22 -7.17
N GLN A 84 13.39 -0.73 -7.25
CA GLN A 84 13.73 -2.16 -7.20
C GLN A 84 14.61 -2.59 -8.37
N ILE A 85 14.33 -2.11 -9.58
CA ILE A 85 15.14 -2.42 -10.77
C ILE A 85 16.58 -1.92 -10.58
N LYS A 86 16.77 -0.71 -10.06
CA LYS A 86 18.11 -0.17 -9.75
C LYS A 86 18.85 -1.05 -8.73
N GLN A 87 18.15 -1.49 -7.68
CA GLN A 87 18.74 -2.34 -6.64
C GLN A 87 19.13 -3.73 -7.15
N ARG A 88 18.35 -4.32 -8.07
CA ARG A 88 18.65 -5.63 -8.65
C ARG A 88 19.87 -5.61 -9.57
N ASN A 89 20.14 -4.47 -10.20
CA ASN A 89 21.21 -4.32 -11.19
C ASN A 89 22.51 -3.73 -10.59
N SER A 90 22.56 -3.51 -9.27
CA SER A 90 23.72 -3.06 -8.52
C SER A 90 24.39 -4.24 -7.81
#